data_AF-A0A087T7X8-F1
#
_entry.id   AF-A0A087T7X8-F1
#
_cell.length_a   1.000
_cell.length_b   1.000
_cell.length_c   1.000
_cell.angle_alpha   90.00
_cell.angle_beta   90.00
_cell.angle_gamma   90.00
#
_symmetry.space_group_name_H-M   'P 1'
#
loop_
_entity.id
_entity.type
_entity.pdbx_description
1 polymer ?
#
loop_
_entity_poly.entity_id
_entity_poly.type
_entity_poly.pdbx_seq_one_letter_code
_entity_poly.pdbx_strand_id
1 'polypeptide(L)' 'MYTCEICGKVFTTKWRMLSHAECHSDVRSLYQCSQCSRNFTRRDNLRRHVMINHSI' A
#
# COMPACT_ATOMS: atom_id res chain seq x y z
N MET A 1 5.55 7.02 -19.61
CA MET A 1 4.25 7.23 -18.93
C MET A 1 3.67 5.87 -18.63
N TYR A 2 3.07 5.67 -17.45
CA TYR A 2 2.50 4.38 -17.05
C TYR A 2 1.01 4.56 -16.79
N THR A 3 0.19 3.94 -17.63
CA THR A 3 -1.27 4.07 -17.57
C THR A 3 -1.85 2.91 -16.78
N CYS A 4 -2.79 3.22 -15.87
CA CYS A 4 -3.59 2.21 -15.21
C CYS A 4 -4.62 1.65 -16.19
N GLU A 5 -4.59 0.35 -16.45
CA GLU A 5 -5.50 -0.31 -17.41
C GLU A 5 -6.95 -0.36 -16.91
N ILE A 6 -7.18 -0.14 -15.61
CA ILE A 6 -8.50 -0.21 -14.98
C ILE A 6 -9.25 1.13 -15.08
N CYS A 7 -8.56 2.26 -14.87
CA CYS A 7 -9.21 3.58 -14.82
C CYS A 7 -8.57 4.65 -15.71
N GLY A 8 -7.55 4.29 -16.50
CA GLY A 8 -6.90 5.19 -17.45
C GLY A 8 -6.00 6.27 -16.84
N LYS A 9 -5.82 6.31 -15.51
CA LYS A 9 -4.92 7.28 -14.85
C LYS A 9 -3.47 7.10 -15.30
N VAL A 10 -2.78 8.20 -15.55
CA VAL A 10 -1.38 8.21 -15.97
C VAL A 10 -0.46 8.58 -14.81
N PHE A 11 0.62 7.82 -14.67
CA PHE A 11 1.66 8.02 -13.66
C PHE A 11 3.02 8.23 -14.30
N THR A 12 3.87 8.96 -13.60
CA THR A 12 5.25 9.23 -14.03
C THR A 12 6.19 8.03 -13.85
N THR A 13 5.87 7.10 -12.94
CA THR A 13 6.69 5.92 -12.66
C THR A 13 5.87 4.64 -12.60
N LYS A 14 6.48 3.51 -13.00
CA LYS A 14 5.85 2.18 -12.98
C LYS A 14 5.40 1.80 -11.58
N TRP A 15 6.26 2.05 -10.59
CA TRP A 15 5.98 1.78 -9.18
C TRP A 15 4.71 2.47 -8.69
N ARG A 16 4.51 3.76 -9.03
CA ARG A 16 3.30 4.50 -8.63
C ARG A 16 2.04 3.94 -9.29
N MET A 17 2.13 3.53 -10.56
CA MET A 17 1.01 2.89 -11.25
C MET A 17 0.66 1.53 -10.62
N LEU A 18 1.64 0.69 -10.34
CA LEU A 18 1.44 -0.63 -9.71
C LEU A 18 0.82 -0.50 -8.31
N SER A 19 1.35 0.39 -7.47
CA SER A 19 0.77 0.64 -6.13
C SER A 19 -0.63 1.23 -6.21
N HIS A 20 -0.93 2.03 -7.24
CA HIS A 20 -2.28 2.50 -7.48
C HIS A 20 -3.22 1.36 -7.90
N ALA A 21 -2.75 0.40 -8.71
CA ALA A 21 -3.55 -0.73 -9.16
C ALA A 21 -4.05 -1.61 -7.99
N GLU A 22 -3.30 -1.68 -6.89
CA GLU A 22 -3.74 -2.35 -5.65
C GLU A 22 -5.03 -1.76 -5.07
N CYS A 23 -5.34 -0.48 -5.34
CA CYS A 23 -6.59 0.17 -4.92
C CYS A 23 -7.83 -0.33 -5.67
N HIS A 24 -7.64 -0.93 -6.86
CA HIS A 24 -8.74 -1.51 -7.64
C HIS A 24 -9.00 -2.98 -7.31
N SER A 25 -8.11 -3.63 -6.55
CA SER A 25 -8.38 -4.96 -6.03
C SER A 25 -9.29 -4.88 -4.81
N ASP A 26 -10.44 -5.55 -4.86
CA ASP A 26 -11.32 -5.76 -3.69
C ASP A 26 -10.65 -6.60 -2.60
N VAL A 27 -9.56 -7.30 -2.95
CA VAL A 27 -8.59 -7.84 -1.99
C VAL A 27 -7.79 -6.68 -1.43
N ARG A 28 -8.34 -6.07 -0.37
CA ARG A 28 -7.59 -5.18 0.51
C ARG A 28 -6.46 -6.03 1.10
N SER A 29 -5.30 -6.05 0.44
CA SER A 29 -4.08 -6.67 0.93
C SER A 29 -3.60 -5.86 2.13
N LEU A 30 -4.29 -6.08 3.25
CA LEU A 30 -4.03 -5.40 4.50
C LEU A 30 -2.78 -6.01 5.09
N TYR A 31 -1.74 -5.19 5.21
CA TYR A 31 -0.58 -5.49 5.99
C TYR A 31 -0.96 -5.34 7.46
N GLN A 32 -1.18 -6.46 8.14
CA GLN A 32 -1.51 -6.49 9.56
C GLN A 32 -0.24 -6.30 10.40
N CYS A 33 -0.32 -5.49 11.45
CA CYS A 33 0.75 -5.42 12.44
C CYS A 33 0.79 -6.71 13.28
N SER A 34 1.99 -7.25 13.53
CA SER A 34 2.13 -8.44 14.37
C SER A 34 2.04 -8.13 15.87
N GLN A 35 2.23 -6.87 16.26
CA GLN A 35 2.20 -6.41 17.65
C GLN A 35 0.83 -5.82 18.04
N CYS A 36 -0.04 -5.54 17.08
CA CYS A 36 -1.42 -5.08 17.32
C CYS A 36 -2.35 -5.42 16.15
N SER A 37 -3.66 -5.46 16.38
CA SER A 37 -4.66 -5.83 15.34
C SER A 37 -4.93 -4.73 14.29
N ARG A 38 -4.00 -3.80 14.09
CA ARG A 38 -4.17 -2.68 13.15
C ARG A 38 -3.75 -3.09 11.75
N ASN A 39 -4.56 -2.68 10.78
CA ASN A 39 -4.41 -3.03 9.37
C ASN A 39 -3.97 -1.82 8.54
N PHE A 40 -3.03 -2.03 7.62
CA PHE A 40 -2.50 -0.99 6.75
C PHE A 40 -2.65 -1.37 5.29
N THR A 41 -3.01 -0.42 4.43
CA THR A 41 -3.13 -0.64 2.99
C THR A 41 -1.78 -0.65 2.26
N ARG A 42 -0.69 -0.29 2.95
CA ARG A 42 0.65 -0.21 2.39
C ARG A 42 1.71 -0.71 3.36
N ARG A 43 2.71 -1.43 2.83
CA ARG A 43 3.82 -1.99 3.61
C ARG A 43 4.68 -0.92 4.29
N ASP A 44 4.93 0.20 3.63
CA ASP A 44 5.72 1.31 4.21
C ASP A 44 5.02 1.97 5.39
N ASN A 45 3.68 2.05 5.35
CA ASN A 45 2.88 2.53 6.48
C ASN A 45 2.98 1.58 7.68
N LEU A 46 2.86 0.27 7.46
CA LEU A 46 3.06 -0.72 8.52
C LEU A 46 4.47 -0.62 9.12
N ARG A 47 5.51 -0.55 8.28
CA ARG A 47 6.90 -0.48 8.74
C ARG A 47 7.14 0.75 9.62
N ARG A 48 6.65 1.92 9.20
CA ARG A 48 6.72 3.14 9.99
C ARG A 48 5.92 3.04 11.29
N HIS A 49 4.73 2.44 11.25
CA HIS A 49 3.92 2.23 12.44
C HIS A 49 4.66 1.38 13.47
N VAL A 50 5.19 0.22 13.07
CA VAL A 50 5.99 -0.65 13.96
C VAL A 50 7.19 0.10 14.50
N MET A 51 7.92 0.84 13.65
CA MET A 51 9.10 1.59 14.05
C MET A 51 8.82 2.72 15.07
N ILE A 52 7.64 3.32 15.07
CA ILE A 52 7.34 4.45 15.99
C ILE A 52 6.56 3.96 17.22
N ASN A 53 5.68 2.97 17.06
CA ASN A 53 4.73 2.57 18.10
C ASN A 53 5.14 1.27 18.80
N HIS A 54 6.05 0.50 18.21
CA HIS A 54 6.45 -0.82 18.71
C HIS A 54 7.98 -1.02 18.71
N SER A 55 8.77 0.01 18.40
CA SER A 55 10.20 0.00 18.72
C SER A 55 10.35 0.18 20.21
N ILE A 56 10.71 -0.91 20.89
CA ILE A 56 11.25 -0.91 22.24
C ILE A 56 12.74 -0.56 22.14
#